data_AF-A0A3C1CFQ3-F1
#
_entry.id   AF-A0A3C1CFQ3-F1
#
_cell.length_a   1.000
_cell.length_b   1.000
_cell.length_c   1.000
_cell.angle_alpha   90.00
_cell.angle_beta   90.00
_cell.angle_gamma   90.00
#
_symmetry.space_group_name_H-M   'P 1'
#
loop_
_entity.id
_entity.type
_entity.pdbx_description
1 polymer ?
#
loop_
_entity_poly.entity_id
_entity_poly.type
_entity_poly.pdbx_seq_one_letter_code
_entity_poly.pdbx_strand_id
1 'polypeptide(L)'
;MPKAVGIDLGTTNSVVSVLEAGDPVVIPNAEGSRTTPSVVGFSKTGEVLVGEVAKRQAITNPDRTIRSVKRQMGTSWSVEIDGKKYNAQEISARILQKLKRDAESYLGDTVSQAVITVPAYF
;
A
#
# COMPACT_ATOMS: atom_id res chain seq x y z
N MET A 1 6.67 23.72 -1.81
CA MET A 1 5.79 23.14 -2.86
C MET A 1 5.65 21.66 -2.56
N PRO A 2 4.43 21.08 -2.67
CA PRO A 2 4.25 19.66 -2.45
C PRO A 2 5.16 18.86 -3.39
N LYS A 3 6.02 17.98 -2.84
CA LYS A 3 6.84 17.09 -3.67
C LYS A 3 5.95 15.95 -4.17
N ALA A 4 5.88 15.78 -5.49
CA ALA A 4 5.26 14.59 -6.07
C ALA A 4 6.12 13.35 -5.77
N VAL A 5 5.47 12.21 -5.52
CA VAL A 5 6.15 10.93 -5.30
C VAL A 5 5.88 9.95 -6.45
N GLY A 6 6.84 9.07 -6.72
CA GLY A 6 6.64 7.90 -7.57
C GLY A 6 6.21 6.71 -6.72
N ILE A 7 5.16 6.00 -7.13
CA ILE A 7 4.68 4.79 -6.43
C ILE A 7 4.68 3.62 -7.40
N ASP A 8 5.47 2.61 -7.09
CA ASP A 8 5.28 1.28 -7.68
C ASP A 8 4.26 0.52 -6.85
N LEU A 9 3.02 0.38 -7.33
CA LEU A 9 1.97 -0.37 -6.66
C LEU A 9 1.98 -1.81 -7.16
N GLY A 10 2.89 -2.68 -6.71
CA GLY A 10 3.01 -4.04 -7.24
C GLY A 10 2.00 -5.04 -6.66
N THR A 11 1.88 -6.21 -7.30
CA THR A 11 1.01 -7.31 -6.83
C THR A 11 1.44 -7.87 -5.48
N THR A 12 2.76 -7.98 -5.27
CA THR A 12 3.34 -8.62 -4.08
C THR A 12 3.98 -7.59 -3.14
N ASN A 13 4.70 -6.63 -3.69
CA ASN A 13 5.37 -5.56 -2.96
C ASN A 13 5.06 -4.23 -3.63
N SER A 14 5.12 -3.16 -2.86
CA SER A 14 5.00 -1.79 -3.33
C SER A 14 6.17 -0.95 -2.82
N VAL A 15 6.49 0.11 -3.56
CA VAL A 15 7.63 1.01 -3.30
C VAL A 15 7.17 2.45 -3.47
N VAL A 16 7.77 3.38 -2.72
CA VAL A 16 7.60 4.81 -2.92
C VAL A 16 8.97 5.48 -3.05
N SER A 17 9.08 6.40 -4.00
CA SER A 17 10.29 7.18 -4.30
C SER A 17 9.97 8.66 -4.47
N VAL A 18 11.00 9.49 -4.39
CA VAL A 18 10.93 10.94 -4.60
C VAL A 18 12.17 11.39 -5.38
N LEU A 19 12.11 12.57 -5.99
CA LEU A 19 13.30 13.23 -6.54
C LEU A 19 13.94 14.14 -5.49
N GLU A 20 15.22 13.92 -5.20
CA GLU A 20 16.04 14.77 -4.35
C GLU A 20 17.23 15.29 -5.15
N ALA A 21 17.36 16.61 -5.29
CA ALA A 21 18.41 17.25 -6.08
C ALA A 21 18.54 16.74 -7.54
N GLY A 22 17.46 16.19 -8.11
CA GLY A 22 17.43 15.62 -9.46
C GLY A 22 17.61 14.10 -9.50
N ASP A 23 18.02 13.48 -8.39
CA ASP A 23 18.24 12.04 -8.29
C ASP A 23 17.02 11.33 -7.69
N PRO A 24 16.61 10.17 -8.23
CA PRO A 24 15.55 9.36 -7.65
C PRO A 24 16.03 8.63 -6.39
N VAL A 25 15.34 8.87 -5.28
CA VAL A 25 15.61 8.25 -3.98
C VAL A 25 14.43 7.39 -3.56
N VAL A 26 14.69 6.14 -3.19
CA VAL A 26 13.68 5.22 -2.63
C VAL A 26 13.55 5.46 -1.13
N ILE A 27 12.34 5.75 -0.68
CA ILE A 27 12.04 6.06 0.72
C ILE A 27 11.90 4.75 1.52
N PRO A 28 12.60 4.58 2.65
CA PRO A 28 12.35 3.47 3.55
C PRO A 28 10.98 3.64 4.25
N ASN A 29 10.25 2.55 4.41
CA ASN A 29 9.02 2.54 5.20
C ASN A 29 9.30 2.65 6.71
N ALA A 30 8.25 2.82 7.51
CA ALA A 30 8.36 2.87 8.98
C ALA A 30 9.05 1.65 9.61
N GLU A 31 9.06 0.51 8.91
CA GLU A 31 9.76 -0.72 9.33
C GLU A 31 11.23 -0.78 8.88
N GLY A 32 11.76 0.25 8.22
CA GLY A 32 13.15 0.35 7.75
C GLY A 32 13.42 -0.35 6.41
N SER A 33 12.41 -0.93 5.76
CA SER A 33 12.53 -1.61 4.47
C SER A 33 12.24 -0.64 3.31
N ARG A 34 12.94 -0.80 2.19
CA ARG A 34 12.66 -0.08 0.93
C ARG A 34 11.50 -0.66 0.12
N THR A 35 10.90 -1.75 0.60
CA THR A 35 9.72 -2.36 -0.01
C THR A 35 8.69 -2.66 1.06
N THR A 36 7.42 -2.44 0.72
CA THR A 36 6.27 -2.71 1.59
C THR A 36 5.44 -3.82 0.97
N PRO A 37 5.19 -4.94 1.67
CA PRO A 37 4.28 -5.97 1.16
C PRO A 37 2.90 -5.41 0.78
N SER A 38 2.40 -5.78 -0.39
CA SER A 38 1.05 -5.44 -0.87
C SER A 38 0.00 -6.32 -0.19
N VAL A 39 -0.08 -6.19 1.13
CA VAL A 39 -0.89 -7.02 2.02
C VAL A 39 -1.65 -6.10 2.97
N VAL A 40 -2.94 -6.35 3.12
CA VAL A 40 -3.84 -5.64 4.03
C VAL A 40 -4.48 -6.67 4.94
N GLY A 41 -4.40 -6.47 6.25
CA GLY A 41 -5.01 -7.34 7.24
C GLY A 41 -5.95 -6.55 8.15
N PHE A 42 -7.05 -7.16 8.56
CA PHE A 42 -7.96 -6.60 9.55
C PHE A 42 -7.82 -7.39 10.85
N SER A 43 -7.32 -6.74 11.90
CA SER A 43 -7.19 -7.35 13.22
C SER A 43 -8.56 -7.69 13.79
N LYS A 44 -8.62 -8.55 14.82
CA LYS A 44 -9.86 -8.87 15.53
C LYS A 44 -10.50 -7.66 16.23
N THR A 45 -9.73 -6.61 16.49
CA THR A 45 -10.20 -5.36 17.10
C THR A 45 -10.64 -4.33 16.06
N GLY A 46 -10.62 -4.67 14.76
CA GLY A 46 -11.00 -3.78 13.67
C GLY A 46 -9.88 -2.87 13.16
N GLU A 47 -8.67 -3.00 13.70
CA GLU A 47 -7.50 -2.24 13.25
C GLU A 47 -7.06 -2.72 11.85
N VAL A 48 -6.76 -1.77 10.97
CA VAL A 48 -6.23 -2.05 9.62
C VAL A 48 -4.71 -2.07 9.67
N LEU A 49 -4.16 -3.25 9.42
CA LEU A 49 -2.73 -3.53 9.31
C LEU A 49 -2.33 -3.55 7.83
N VAL A 50 -1.18 -2.99 7.48
CA VAL A 50 -0.69 -2.93 6.09
C VAL A 50 0.79 -3.25 6.07
N GLY A 51 1.26 -3.94 5.02
CA GLY A 51 2.68 -4.23 4.85
C GLY A 51 3.15 -5.40 5.69
N GLU A 52 4.31 -5.26 6.32
CA GLU A 52 4.98 -6.35 7.04
C GLU A 52 4.15 -6.85 8.23
N VAL A 53 3.48 -5.94 8.95
CA VAL A 53 2.62 -6.31 10.08
C VAL A 53 1.43 -7.17 9.62
N ALA A 54 0.80 -6.82 8.49
CA ALA A 54 -0.28 -7.63 7.92
C ALA A 54 0.23 -8.99 7.41
N LYS A 55 1.40 -9.01 6.76
CA LYS A 55 2.03 -10.24 6.25
C LYS A 55 2.38 -11.23 7.37
N ARG A 56 2.88 -10.76 8.50
CA ARG A 56 3.27 -11.62 9.65
C ARG A 56 2.10 -12.43 10.21
N GLN A 57 0.91 -11.84 10.27
CA GLN A 57 -0.28 -12.53 10.77
C GLN A 57 -1.06 -13.32 9.71
N ALA A 58 -0.62 -13.32 8.44
CA ALA A 58 -1.40 -13.87 7.34
C ALA A 58 -1.73 -15.36 7.49
N ILE A 59 -0.89 -16.13 8.18
CA ILE A 59 -1.10 -17.55 8.45
C ILE A 59 -2.13 -17.76 9.58
N THR A 60 -2.06 -16.96 10.63
CA THR A 60 -2.93 -17.07 11.82
C THR A 60 -4.26 -16.32 11.67
N ASN A 61 -4.38 -15.48 10.65
CA ASN A 61 -5.56 -14.67 10.35
C ASN A 61 -5.86 -14.64 8.83
N PRO A 62 -6.04 -15.81 8.18
CA PRO A 62 -6.11 -15.89 6.71
C PRO A 62 -7.37 -15.22 6.15
N ASP A 63 -8.52 -15.41 6.77
CA ASP A 63 -9.81 -14.92 6.25
C ASP A 63 -9.94 -13.39 6.31
N ARG A 64 -9.12 -12.74 7.13
CA ARG A 64 -9.09 -11.28 7.29
C ARG A 64 -7.80 -10.67 6.73
N THR A 65 -7.02 -11.43 5.96
CA THR A 65 -5.77 -10.95 5.33
C THR A 65 -5.83 -11.09 3.82
N ILE A 66 -5.83 -9.95 3.13
CA ILE A 66 -5.94 -9.84 1.69
C ILE A 66 -4.53 -9.69 1.10
N ARG A 67 -4.21 -10.56 0.14
CA ARG A 67 -2.96 -10.55 -0.64
C ARG A 67 -3.28 -10.48 -2.13
N SER A 68 -2.32 -10.01 -2.93
CA SER A 68 -2.43 -10.04 -4.41
C SER A 68 -3.66 -9.30 -4.97
N VAL A 69 -4.17 -8.30 -4.25
CA VAL A 69 -5.40 -7.58 -4.65
C VAL A 69 -5.29 -6.90 -6.02
N LYS A 70 -4.06 -6.59 -6.46
CA LYS A 70 -3.81 -6.04 -7.80
C LYS A 70 -4.36 -6.94 -8.93
N ARG A 71 -4.47 -8.25 -8.72
CA ARG A 71 -5.07 -9.20 -9.68
C ARG A 71 -6.58 -9.03 -9.85
N GLN A 72 -7.23 -8.36 -8.90
CA GLN A 72 -8.67 -8.12 -8.87
C GLN A 72 -9.05 -6.70 -9.32
N MET A 73 -8.05 -5.83 -9.56
CA MET A 73 -8.28 -4.47 -10.04
C MET A 73 -8.98 -4.48 -11.39
N GLY A 74 -9.93 -3.56 -11.58
CA GLY A 74 -10.74 -3.49 -12.81
C GLY A 74 -11.89 -4.51 -12.88
N THR A 75 -12.07 -5.35 -11.85
CA THR A 75 -13.16 -6.33 -11.78
C THR A 75 -14.25 -5.91 -10.78
N SER A 76 -15.33 -6.70 -10.66
CA SER A 76 -16.38 -6.55 -9.64
C SER A 76 -16.06 -7.27 -8.32
N TRP A 77 -14.82 -7.75 -8.15
CA TRP A 77 -14.40 -8.45 -6.94
C TRP A 77 -14.56 -7.58 -5.68
N SER A 78 -14.94 -8.24 -4.59
CA SER A 78 -15.04 -7.63 -3.28
C SER A 78 -14.86 -8.69 -2.18
N VAL A 79 -14.51 -8.21 -0.99
CA VAL A 79 -14.42 -9.02 0.23
C VAL A 79 -15.27 -8.37 1.32
N GLU A 80 -15.92 -9.16 2.15
CA GLU A 80 -16.66 -8.66 3.31
C GLU A 80 -15.86 -8.93 4.59
N ILE A 81 -15.67 -7.90 5.40
CA ILE A 81 -15.00 -7.96 6.70
C ILE A 81 -15.90 -7.26 7.72
N ASP A 82 -16.31 -7.97 8.77
CA ASP A 82 -17.15 -7.45 9.85
C ASP A 82 -18.44 -6.75 9.35
N GLY A 83 -19.10 -7.34 8.35
CA GLY A 83 -20.34 -6.79 7.76
C GLY A 83 -20.12 -5.58 6.83
N LYS A 84 -18.87 -5.21 6.55
CA LYS A 84 -18.52 -4.17 5.59
C LYS A 84 -17.88 -4.77 4.34
N LYS A 85 -18.44 -4.42 3.18
CA LYS A 85 -17.92 -4.78 1.87
C LYS A 85 -16.79 -3.83 1.46
N TYR A 86 -15.69 -4.39 0.98
CA TYR A 86 -14.54 -3.69 0.43
C TYR A 86 -14.26 -4.17 -0.99
N ASN A 87 -14.06 -3.25 -1.92
CA ASN A 87 -13.64 -3.56 -3.29
C ASN A 87 -12.10 -3.56 -3.44
N ALA A 88 -11.59 -3.97 -4.60
CA ALA A 88 -10.15 -4.03 -4.87
C ALA A 88 -9.46 -2.66 -4.75
N GLN A 89 -10.16 -1.59 -5.14
CA GLN A 89 -9.68 -0.21 -5.10
C GLN A 89 -9.51 0.28 -3.65
N GLU A 90 -10.46 -0.02 -2.77
CA GLU A 90 -10.42 0.35 -1.36
C GLU A 90 -9.31 -0.39 -0.61
N ILE A 91 -9.10 -1.67 -0.90
CA ILE A 91 -7.96 -2.42 -0.33
C ILE A 91 -6.64 -1.85 -0.85
N SER A 92 -6.52 -1.59 -2.17
CA SER A 92 -5.32 -0.97 -2.75
C SER A 92 -5.06 0.43 -2.17
N ALA A 93 -6.11 1.21 -1.87
CA ALA A 93 -5.99 2.50 -1.23
C ALA A 93 -5.37 2.43 0.17
N ARG A 94 -5.57 1.34 0.92
CA ARG A 94 -4.88 1.13 2.22
C ARG A 94 -3.36 1.02 2.05
N ILE A 95 -2.92 0.36 0.98
CA ILE A 95 -1.50 0.25 0.63
C ILE A 95 -0.96 1.64 0.27
N LEU A 96 -1.65 2.38 -0.60
CA LEU A 96 -1.29 3.74 -0.98
C LEU A 96 -1.24 4.71 0.22
N GLN A 97 -2.19 4.60 1.15
CA GLN A 97 -2.22 5.38 2.39
C GLN A 97 -1.02 5.10 3.30
N LYS A 98 -0.54 3.85 3.38
CA LYS A 98 0.70 3.54 4.09
C LYS A 98 1.91 4.19 3.40
N LEU A 99 2.06 4.00 2.08
CA LEU A 99 3.19 4.56 1.33
C LEU A 99 3.23 6.09 1.40
N LYS A 100 2.07 6.74 1.32
CA LYS A 100 1.93 8.18 1.53
C LYS A 100 2.43 8.58 2.92
N ARG A 101 1.95 7.94 3.99
CA ARG A 101 2.37 8.25 5.37
C ARG A 101 3.87 8.05 5.60
N ASP A 102 4.43 6.98 5.03
CA ASP A 102 5.86 6.69 5.09
C ASP A 102 6.66 7.81 4.37
N ALA A 103 6.19 8.25 3.19
CA ALA A 103 6.79 9.36 2.45
C ALA A 103 6.67 10.72 3.17
N GLU A 104 5.51 11.03 3.74
CA GLU A 104 5.29 12.26 4.51
C GLU A 104 6.19 12.31 5.75
N SER A 105 6.35 11.18 6.44
CA SER A 105 7.25 11.08 7.60
C SER A 105 8.71 11.28 7.23
N TYR A 106 9.15 10.75 6.09
CA TYR A 106 10.51 10.94 5.58
C TYR A 106 10.78 12.39 5.13
N LEU A 107 9.81 13.00 4.44
CA LEU A 107 9.95 14.34 3.88
C LEU A 107 9.71 15.47 4.90
N GLY A 108 9.01 15.19 6.00
CA GLY A 108 8.59 16.21 6.96
C GLY A 108 7.54 17.18 6.42
N ASP A 109 6.83 16.81 5.35
CA ASP A 109 5.81 17.62 4.67
C ASP A 109 4.71 16.72 4.10
N THR A 110 3.57 17.32 3.76
CA THR A 110 2.41 16.65 3.16
C THR A 110 2.67 16.25 1.71
N VAL A 111 2.19 15.05 1.35
CA VAL A 111 2.28 14.52 -0.03
C VAL A 111 0.86 14.47 -0.61
N SER A 112 0.59 15.33 -1.59
CA SER A 112 -0.73 15.45 -2.23
C SER A 112 -0.77 14.94 -3.68
N GLN A 113 0.38 14.68 -4.29
CA GLN A 113 0.49 14.28 -5.69
C GLN A 113 1.39 13.05 -5.84
N ALA A 114 1.00 12.14 -6.73
CA ALA A 114 1.76 10.94 -7.02
C ALA A 114 1.62 10.51 -8.48
N VAL A 115 2.65 9.85 -8.99
CA VAL A 115 2.62 9.05 -10.22
C VAL A 115 2.61 7.57 -9.81
N ILE A 116 1.64 6.79 -10.29
CA ILE A 116 1.45 5.39 -9.87
C ILE A 116 1.65 4.46 -11.08
N THR A 117 2.44 3.40 -10.91
CA THR A 117 2.68 2.40 -11.96
C THR A 117 1.51 1.45 -12.16
N VAL A 118 1.30 1.05 -13.42
CA VAL A 118 0.41 -0.06 -13.81
C VAL A 118 1.15 -0.97 -14.80
N PRO A 119 0.80 -2.26 -14.90
CA PRO A 119 1.25 -3.12 -16.00
C PRO A 119 0.94 -2.48 -17.34
N ALA A 120 1.78 -2.70 -18.35
CA ALA A 120 1.56 -2.13 -19.68
C ALA A 120 0.30 -2.65 -20.38
N TYR A 121 -0.22 -3.81 -19.95
CA TYR A 121 -1.40 -4.49 -20.51
C TYR A 121 -2.66 -4.31 -19.65
N PHE A 122 -2.65 -3.38 -18.69
CA PHE A 122 -3.75 -3.23 -17.73
C PHE A 122 -5.07 -2.86 -18.40
#